data_AF-A0A7J8ICL7-F1
#
_entry.id   AF-A0A7J8ICL7-F1
#
_cell.length_a   1.000
_cell.length_b   1.000
_cell.length_c   1.000
_cell.angle_alpha   90.00
_cell.angle_beta   90.00
_cell.angle_gamma   90.00
#
_symmetry.space_group_name_H-M   'P 1'
#
loop_
_entity.id
_entity.type
_entity.pdbx_description
1 polymer ?
#
loop_
_entity_poly.entity_id
_entity_poly.type
_entity_poly.pdbx_seq_one_letter_code
_entity_poly.pdbx_strand_id
1 'polypeptide(L)'
;MRMLQMLVLPLIVSSLVTGMASLDNKATGRMGMRAAVYYMVTTVIAVFIGILMVTIIHPGKGSKEGLHREGRIETIPTADAFMDLVRNMFPPNLVEACFKQFKTQYSTRLITRTVVRTENGSEQSASVPPPSSMENGTSLLENVTRALGTLQEVLTFEETVPVSGSANGINALGLVVFSVAFGLVIGGMKHKGRVLRDFFDSLNEAIMRLVGIIIWYAPVGILFLIAGKILEMEDMAVLGGQLGMYTLTVIVGLFLHAGGVLPLIYFLITHRNPFPFIGGMLQALITAMGTSSSSATLPITFRCLEEGLGVDRRITRFVLPVGATVNMDGTALYEALAAIFIAQVNNYELNLGQITTISITATAASVGAAGIPQAGLVTMVIVLTSVGLPTEDITLIIAVDWFLDRLRTMTNVLGDSIGAAVIEHLSQRELELQEAELTLPSLGKPYKSLVAQEKGASRGRGGNESAM
;
A
#
# COMPACT_ATOMS: atom_id res chain seq x y z
N MET A 1 18.79 -9.29 7.73
CA MET A 1 17.40 -8.98 8.11
C MET A 1 17.28 -7.86 9.14
N ARG A 2 17.80 -8.01 10.37
CA ARG A 2 17.65 -6.96 11.42
C ARG A 2 18.14 -5.57 11.02
N MET A 3 19.30 -5.48 10.34
CA MET A 3 19.82 -4.19 9.86
C MET A 3 18.90 -3.52 8.82
N LEU A 4 18.25 -4.31 7.95
CA LEU A 4 17.28 -3.79 6.99
C LEU A 4 16.03 -3.30 7.73
N GLN A 5 15.49 -4.09 8.66
CA GLN A 5 14.33 -3.71 9.49
C GLN A 5 14.56 -2.40 10.28
N MET A 6 15.79 -2.17 10.76
CA MET A 6 16.16 -0.93 11.46
C MET A 6 16.03 0.32 10.57
N LEU A 7 16.35 0.20 9.28
CA LEU A 7 16.32 1.33 8.35
C LEU A 7 14.93 1.60 7.76
N VAL A 8 14.01 0.62 7.81
CA VAL A 8 12.65 0.75 7.26
C VAL A 8 11.94 1.99 7.82
N LEU A 9 11.89 2.14 9.14
CA LEU A 9 11.15 3.21 9.80
C LEU A 9 11.62 4.62 9.41
N PRO A 10 12.92 4.98 9.58
CA PRO A 10 13.38 6.32 9.24
C PRO A 10 13.28 6.58 7.74
N LEU A 11 13.50 5.56 6.89
CA LEU A 11 13.39 5.69 5.43
C LEU A 11 11.97 6.02 4.99
N ILE A 12 10.95 5.26 5.45
CA ILE A 12 9.53 5.54 5.12
C ILE A 12 9.18 6.99 5.39
N VAL A 13 9.48 7.47 6.61
CA VAL A 13 9.09 8.81 7.03
C VAL A 13 9.84 9.86 6.22
N SER A 14 11.16 9.74 6.07
CA SER A 14 11.95 10.76 5.35
C SER A 14 11.68 10.78 3.86
N SER A 15 11.57 9.62 3.21
CA SER A 15 11.37 9.51 1.76
C SER A 15 9.96 9.99 1.37
N LEU A 16 8.91 9.55 2.09
CA LEU A 16 7.53 9.97 1.78
C LEU A 16 7.29 11.45 2.05
N VAL A 17 7.79 11.98 3.17
CA VAL A 17 7.65 13.43 3.46
C VAL A 17 8.34 14.26 2.39
N THR A 18 9.56 13.91 2.01
CA THR A 18 10.33 14.64 0.99
C THR A 18 9.69 14.52 -0.39
N GLY A 19 9.24 13.31 -0.77
CA GLY A 19 8.55 13.03 -2.02
C GLY A 19 7.27 13.87 -2.15
N MET A 20 6.39 13.80 -1.15
CA MET A 20 5.12 14.54 -1.17
C MET A 20 5.30 16.06 -1.04
N ALA A 21 6.30 16.53 -0.29
CA ALA A 21 6.61 17.96 -0.19
C ALA A 21 7.18 18.55 -1.48
N SER A 22 7.70 17.72 -2.40
CA SER A 22 8.21 18.19 -3.70
C SER A 22 7.11 18.50 -4.73
N LEU A 23 5.90 17.97 -4.51
CA LEU A 23 4.79 18.05 -5.46
C LEU A 23 4.05 19.42 -5.44
N ASP A 24 4.11 20.18 -4.34
CA ASP A 24 3.32 21.40 -4.16
C ASP A 24 4.11 22.70 -4.35
N ASN A 25 4.57 22.96 -5.58
CA ASN A 25 4.99 24.30 -5.98
C ASN A 25 3.87 24.95 -6.82
N LYS A 26 3.29 26.06 -6.33
CA LYS A 26 2.17 26.81 -6.98
C LYS A 26 2.39 27.22 -8.45
N ALA A 27 3.62 27.22 -8.96
CA ALA A 27 3.94 27.44 -10.38
C ALA A 27 3.77 26.18 -11.25
N THR A 28 3.64 25.02 -10.62
CA THR A 28 3.65 23.67 -11.20
C THR A 28 2.38 22.88 -10.83
N GLY A 29 1.43 23.48 -10.09
CA GLY A 29 0.38 22.73 -9.38
C GLY A 29 -0.50 21.84 -10.26
N ARG A 30 -0.79 22.23 -11.51
CA ARG A 30 -1.60 21.40 -12.43
C ARG A 30 -0.77 20.29 -13.08
N MET A 31 0.46 20.58 -13.53
CA MET A 31 1.40 19.59 -14.05
C MET A 31 1.75 18.55 -12.96
N GLY A 32 2.00 19.00 -11.73
CA GLY A 32 2.26 18.17 -10.55
C GLY A 32 1.06 17.30 -10.16
N MET A 33 -0.15 17.86 -10.15
CA MET A 33 -1.35 17.08 -9.87
C MET A 33 -1.59 16.00 -10.93
N ARG A 34 -1.37 16.30 -12.22
CA ARG A 34 -1.45 15.30 -13.30
C ARG A 34 -0.42 14.20 -13.15
N ALA A 35 0.82 14.54 -12.79
CA ALA A 35 1.86 13.57 -12.51
C ALA A 35 1.48 12.65 -11.34
N ALA A 36 1.04 13.23 -10.23
CA ALA A 36 0.63 12.46 -9.04
C ALA A 36 -0.56 11.55 -9.33
N VAL A 37 -1.56 12.02 -10.08
CA VAL A 37 -2.71 11.20 -10.50
C VAL A 37 -2.26 10.06 -11.41
N TYR A 38 -1.40 10.35 -12.40
CA TYR A 38 -0.86 9.33 -13.29
C TYR A 38 -0.14 8.23 -12.50
N TYR A 39 0.81 8.60 -11.63
CA TYR A 39 1.57 7.65 -10.81
C TYR A 39 0.69 6.81 -9.89
N MET A 40 -0.26 7.43 -9.19
CA MET A 40 -1.19 6.67 -8.34
C MET A 40 -2.02 5.68 -9.14
N VAL A 41 -2.50 6.07 -10.33
CA VAL A 41 -3.31 5.19 -11.17
C VAL A 41 -2.48 4.03 -11.74
N THR A 42 -1.29 4.29 -12.28
CA THR A 42 -0.45 3.23 -12.85
C THR A 42 0.00 2.23 -11.79
N THR A 43 0.39 2.71 -10.62
CA THR A 43 0.86 1.86 -9.53
C THR A 43 -0.27 1.00 -8.95
N VAL A 44 -1.47 1.56 -8.78
CA VAL A 44 -2.64 0.78 -8.36
C VAL A 44 -2.98 -0.29 -9.39
N ILE A 45 -2.96 0.03 -10.69
CA ILE A 45 -3.20 -0.96 -11.75
C ILE A 45 -2.11 -2.06 -11.73
N ALA A 46 -0.85 -1.69 -11.51
CA ALA A 46 0.27 -2.65 -11.40
C ALA A 46 0.07 -3.63 -10.24
N VAL A 47 -0.34 -3.13 -9.07
CA VAL A 47 -0.69 -3.95 -7.90
C VAL A 47 -1.84 -4.89 -8.21
N PHE A 48 -2.92 -4.41 -8.84
CA PHE A 48 -4.04 -5.25 -9.24
C PHE A 48 -3.61 -6.36 -10.21
N ILE A 49 -2.74 -6.08 -11.16
CA ILE A 49 -2.17 -7.11 -12.06
C ILE A 49 -1.38 -8.14 -11.26
N GLY A 50 -0.54 -7.71 -10.31
CA GLY A 50 0.22 -8.60 -9.44
C GLY A 50 -0.67 -9.56 -8.65
N ILE A 51 -1.71 -9.01 -8.00
CA ILE A 51 -2.72 -9.78 -7.25
C ILE A 51 -3.48 -10.73 -8.18
N LEU A 52 -3.87 -10.27 -9.37
CA LEU A 52 -4.59 -11.11 -10.34
C LEU A 52 -3.72 -12.28 -10.83
N MET A 53 -2.47 -12.01 -11.19
CA MET A 53 -1.55 -13.05 -11.70
C MET A 53 -1.26 -14.13 -10.66
N VAL A 54 -0.96 -13.75 -9.41
CA VAL A 54 -0.68 -14.73 -8.34
C VAL A 54 -1.91 -15.53 -7.92
N THR A 55 -3.10 -14.91 -8.02
CA THR A 55 -4.37 -15.58 -7.70
C THR A 55 -4.87 -16.44 -8.86
N ILE A 56 -4.42 -16.22 -10.09
CA ILE A 56 -4.74 -17.14 -11.20
C ILE A 56 -3.76 -18.32 -11.18
N ILE A 57 -2.45 -18.03 -11.14
CA ILE A 57 -1.39 -19.04 -11.31
C ILE A 57 -1.19 -19.87 -10.03
N HIS A 58 -1.42 -19.29 -8.86
CA HIS A 58 -1.19 -19.93 -7.55
C HIS A 58 0.20 -20.58 -7.41
N PRO A 59 1.30 -19.83 -7.60
CA PRO A 59 2.66 -20.40 -7.63
C PRO A 59 3.08 -21.08 -6.32
N GLY A 60 2.42 -20.77 -5.18
CA GLY A 60 2.69 -21.42 -3.90
C GLY A 60 1.96 -22.76 -3.68
N LYS A 61 0.91 -23.08 -4.45
CA LYS A 61 0.15 -24.33 -4.27
C LYS A 61 0.76 -25.43 -5.15
N GLY A 62 1.49 -26.38 -4.55
CA GLY A 62 2.18 -27.39 -5.37
C GLY A 62 2.86 -28.57 -4.69
N SER A 63 2.79 -28.77 -3.37
CA SER A 63 3.33 -30.00 -2.76
C SER A 63 2.66 -30.39 -1.45
N LYS A 64 2.80 -31.67 -1.12
CA LYS A 64 2.11 -32.41 -0.06
C LYS A 64 2.07 -31.65 1.27
N GLU A 65 0.93 -31.76 1.94
CA GLU A 65 0.71 -31.40 3.34
C GLU A 65 1.93 -31.85 4.18
N GLY A 66 2.73 -30.89 4.68
CA GLY A 66 3.84 -31.20 5.59
C GLY A 66 5.08 -30.31 5.53
N LEU A 67 5.31 -29.54 4.46
CA LEU A 67 6.61 -28.85 4.28
C LEU A 67 6.72 -27.44 4.89
N HIS A 68 5.61 -26.82 5.32
CA HIS A 68 5.60 -25.45 5.83
C HIS A 68 4.78 -25.34 7.13
N ARG A 69 5.20 -24.45 8.03
CA ARG A 69 4.50 -24.17 9.29
C ARG A 69 3.03 -23.89 9.01
N GLU A 70 2.13 -24.72 9.53
CA GLU A 70 0.71 -24.38 9.65
C GLU A 70 0.56 -23.24 10.67
N GLY A 71 0.77 -22.01 10.20
CA GLY A 71 0.42 -20.83 10.97
C GLY A 71 -1.09 -20.62 10.89
N ARG A 72 -1.81 -20.81 12.00
CA ARG A 72 -3.21 -20.39 12.08
C ARG A 72 -3.24 -18.86 12.25
N ILE A 73 -3.52 -18.12 11.18
CA ILE A 73 -4.04 -16.75 11.35
C ILE A 73 -5.45 -16.93 11.91
N GLU A 74 -5.70 -16.42 13.12
CA GLU A 74 -7.06 -16.37 13.68
C GLU A 74 -7.99 -15.72 12.64
N THR A 75 -9.06 -16.42 12.26
CA THR A 75 -10.00 -15.98 11.24
C THR A 75 -10.84 -14.84 11.78
N ILE A 76 -10.31 -13.61 11.65
CA ILE A 76 -11.03 -12.39 11.98
C ILE A 76 -12.13 -12.19 10.92
N PRO A 77 -13.40 -11.98 11.32
CA PRO A 77 -14.46 -11.47 10.47
C PRO A 77 -13.98 -10.34 9.55
N THR A 78 -14.36 -10.39 8.27
CA THR A 78 -13.90 -9.42 7.26
C THR A 78 -14.22 -7.96 7.64
N ALA A 79 -15.35 -7.74 8.33
CA ALA A 79 -15.73 -6.42 8.83
C ALA A 79 -14.73 -5.88 9.86
N ASP A 80 -14.30 -6.71 10.81
CA ASP A 80 -13.34 -6.30 11.84
C ASP A 80 -11.93 -6.14 11.27
N ALA A 81 -11.54 -6.95 10.29
CA ALA A 81 -10.29 -6.74 9.54
C ALA A 81 -10.27 -5.40 8.78
N PHE A 82 -11.40 -5.01 8.19
CA PHE A 82 -11.54 -3.70 7.54
C PHE A 82 -11.55 -2.55 8.57
N MET A 83 -12.20 -2.73 9.72
CA MET A 83 -12.17 -1.74 10.80
C MET A 83 -10.76 -1.58 11.37
N ASP A 84 -10.00 -2.67 11.50
CA ASP A 84 -8.60 -2.64 11.93
C ASP A 84 -7.70 -1.95 10.90
N LEU A 85 -7.95 -2.15 9.60
CA LEU A 85 -7.28 -1.39 8.54
C LEU A 85 -7.46 0.12 8.75
N VAL A 86 -8.71 0.58 8.91
CA VAL A 86 -9.01 2.02 9.12
C VAL A 86 -8.41 2.54 10.42
N ARG A 87 -8.50 1.78 11.52
CA ARG A 87 -7.88 2.15 12.82
C ARG A 87 -6.36 2.27 12.70
N ASN A 88 -5.72 1.38 11.94
CA ASN A 88 -4.28 1.44 11.71
C ASN A 88 -3.86 2.59 10.78
N MET A 89 -4.72 3.07 9.88
CA MET A 89 -4.44 4.28 9.08
C MET A 89 -4.31 5.55 9.95
N PHE A 90 -5.02 5.60 11.09
CA PHE A 90 -5.03 6.75 12.00
C PHE A 90 -4.61 6.32 13.41
N PRO A 91 -3.31 6.05 13.65
CA PRO A 91 -2.85 5.59 14.94
C PRO A 91 -3.06 6.67 16.02
N PRO A 92 -3.46 6.28 17.24
CA PRO A 92 -3.69 7.23 18.34
C PRO A 92 -2.39 7.91 18.81
N ASN A 93 -1.24 7.27 18.58
CA ASN A 93 0.07 7.79 18.92
C ASN A 93 1.11 7.41 17.86
N LEU A 94 1.81 8.41 17.32
CA LEU A 94 2.81 8.21 16.27
C LEU A 94 4.04 7.44 16.74
N VAL A 95 4.49 7.69 17.98
CA VAL A 95 5.64 7.00 18.57
C VAL A 95 5.30 5.55 18.84
N GLU A 96 4.08 5.28 19.33
CA GLU A 96 3.60 3.90 19.52
C GLU A 96 3.45 3.16 18.19
N ALA A 97 2.99 3.84 17.13
CA ALA A 97 2.91 3.27 15.79
C ALA A 97 4.26 2.79 15.24
N CYS A 98 5.38 3.30 15.75
CA CYS A 98 6.72 2.84 15.36
C CYS A 98 7.03 1.41 15.83
N PHE A 99 6.30 0.84 16.80
CA PHE A 99 6.59 -0.49 17.35
C PHE A 99 5.38 -1.34 17.72
N LYS A 100 4.16 -0.80 17.65
CA LYS A 100 2.90 -1.53 17.85
C LYS A 100 1.88 -1.21 16.76
N GLN A 101 1.03 -2.19 16.48
CA GLN A 101 -0.13 -2.06 15.60
C GLN A 101 -1.42 -2.50 16.32
N PHE A 102 -2.55 -1.91 15.91
CA PHE A 102 -3.86 -2.27 16.44
C PHE A 102 -4.32 -3.58 15.82
N LYS A 103 -4.82 -4.50 16.65
CA LYS A 103 -5.41 -5.77 16.21
C LYS A 103 -6.59 -6.13 17.12
N THR A 104 -7.77 -6.32 16.54
CA THR A 104 -8.93 -6.81 17.26
C THR A 104 -8.68 -8.25 17.72
N GLN A 105 -8.87 -8.50 19.02
CA GLN A 105 -8.78 -9.83 19.62
C GLN A 105 -10.17 -10.24 20.11
N TYR A 106 -10.55 -11.50 19.97
CA TYR A 106 -11.82 -11.99 20.51
C TYR A 106 -11.58 -12.55 21.91
N SER A 107 -12.36 -12.07 22.87
CA SER A 107 -12.38 -12.63 24.21
C SER A 107 -13.76 -13.23 24.46
N THR A 108 -13.79 -14.45 25.00
CA THR A 108 -15.04 -15.09 25.41
C THR A 108 -15.48 -14.48 26.73
N ARG A 109 -16.58 -13.72 26.71
CA ARG A 109 -17.23 -13.24 27.92
C ARG A 109 -18.30 -14.25 28.33
N LEU A 110 -18.15 -14.83 29.52
CA LEU A 110 -19.18 -15.66 30.13
C LEU A 110 -20.29 -14.74 30.66
N ILE A 111 -21.42 -14.69 29.98
CA ILE A 111 -22.60 -13.97 30.48
C ILE A 111 -23.44 -14.98 31.25
N THR A 112 -23.45 -14.79 32.57
CA THR A 112 -24.28 -15.56 33.48
C THR A 112 -25.67 -14.92 33.49
N ARG A 113 -26.64 -15.49 32.77
CA ARG A 113 -28.02 -15.00 32.82
C ARG A 113 -28.81 -15.88 33.78
N THR A 114 -29.19 -15.31 34.91
CA THR A 114 -30.13 -15.96 35.83
C THR A 114 -31.51 -15.97 35.19
N VAL A 115 -31.95 -17.12 34.69
CA VAL A 115 -33.33 -17.31 34.25
C VAL A 115 -34.10 -17.88 35.43
N VAL A 116 -34.98 -17.08 36.03
CA VAL A 116 -35.94 -17.59 37.00
C VAL A 116 -37.01 -18.32 36.22
N ARG A 117 -36.95 -19.66 36.20
CA ARG A 117 -38.03 -20.48 35.66
C ARG A 117 -39.20 -20.44 36.66
N THR A 118 -40.20 -19.61 36.40
CA THR A 118 -41.50 -19.75 37.05
C THR A 118 -42.22 -20.91 36.36
N GLU A 119 -42.33 -22.05 37.04
CA GLU A 119 -43.20 -23.13 36.56
C GLU A 119 -44.66 -22.65 36.61
N ASN A 120 -45.16 -22.14 35.49
CA ASN A 120 -46.60 -22.07 35.26
C ASN A 120 -47.07 -23.49 35.00
N GLY A 121 -47.60 -24.12 36.05
CA GLY A 121 -48.20 -25.45 35.98
C GLY A 121 -49.22 -25.52 34.86
N SER A 122 -49.03 -26.50 33.98
CA SER A 122 -50.03 -26.88 32.97
C SER A 122 -51.26 -27.44 33.67
N GLU A 123 -52.40 -26.84 33.38
CA GLU A 123 -53.73 -27.37 33.64
C GLU A 123 -53.83 -28.85 33.23
N GLN A 124 -54.24 -29.72 34.16
CA GLN A 124 -54.93 -30.96 33.82
C GLN A 124 -56.04 -31.24 34.84
N SER A 125 -57.22 -31.47 34.27
CA SER A 125 -58.53 -31.54 34.89
C SER A 125 -58.76 -32.72 35.84
N ALA A 126 -59.67 -32.48 36.78
CA ALA A 126 -60.64 -33.41 37.40
C ALA A 126 -60.16 -34.44 38.43
N SER A 127 -60.46 -34.19 39.72
CA SER A 127 -61.65 -34.71 40.43
C SER A 127 -61.44 -34.74 41.96
N VAL A 128 -62.50 -34.37 42.70
CA VAL A 128 -62.59 -34.21 44.17
C VAL A 128 -63.13 -35.51 44.81
N PRO A 129 -62.75 -35.88 46.07
CA PRO A 129 -63.67 -35.76 47.22
C PRO A 129 -63.02 -35.20 48.51
N PRO A 130 -63.80 -34.87 49.58
CA PRO A 130 -63.48 -33.81 50.54
C PRO A 130 -63.14 -34.36 51.97
N PRO A 131 -63.14 -33.59 53.09
CA PRO A 131 -61.93 -33.32 53.87
C PRO A 131 -61.98 -33.86 55.32
N SER A 132 -60.83 -34.11 55.97
CA SER A 132 -60.77 -34.16 57.44
C SER A 132 -59.38 -33.94 58.03
N SER A 133 -59.27 -32.81 58.75
CA SER A 133 -58.54 -32.55 60.01
C SER A 133 -57.00 -32.56 60.09
N MET A 134 -56.48 -31.37 60.47
CA MET A 134 -55.33 -31.06 61.36
C MET A 134 -53.94 -31.58 60.97
N GLU A 135 -53.03 -30.76 60.41
CA GLU A 135 -52.26 -29.60 60.94
C GLU A 135 -50.87 -29.94 61.52
N ASN A 136 -49.89 -29.16 61.04
CA ASN A 136 -48.56 -28.84 61.60
C ASN A 136 -47.29 -29.62 61.19
N GLY A 137 -47.35 -30.56 60.23
CA GLY A 137 -46.14 -31.16 59.65
C GLY A 137 -45.73 -30.65 58.26
N THR A 138 -46.65 -30.00 57.54
CA THR A 138 -46.56 -29.83 56.08
C THR A 138 -46.10 -28.45 55.63
N SER A 139 -46.17 -27.41 56.47
CA SER A 139 -45.78 -26.04 56.11
C SER A 139 -44.26 -25.86 55.93
N LEU A 140 -43.45 -26.62 56.68
CA LEU A 140 -42.00 -26.66 56.49
C LEU A 140 -41.62 -27.41 55.22
N LEU A 141 -42.29 -28.52 54.92
CA LEU A 141 -42.07 -29.24 53.67
C LEU A 141 -42.54 -28.42 52.47
N GLU A 142 -43.67 -27.71 52.53
CA GLU A 142 -44.09 -26.83 51.43
C GLU A 142 -43.14 -25.64 51.23
N ASN A 143 -42.63 -25.02 52.29
CA ASN A 143 -41.64 -23.95 52.15
C ASN A 143 -40.29 -24.47 51.65
N VAL A 144 -39.86 -25.65 52.09
CA VAL A 144 -38.63 -26.29 51.60
C VAL A 144 -38.80 -26.77 50.16
N THR A 145 -39.97 -27.27 49.77
CA THR A 145 -40.29 -27.66 48.38
C THR A 145 -40.44 -26.43 47.48
N ARG A 146 -40.99 -25.30 47.96
CA ARG A 146 -40.97 -24.02 47.21
C ARG A 146 -39.56 -23.43 47.09
N ALA A 147 -38.75 -23.53 48.15
CA ALA A 147 -37.34 -23.11 48.12
C ALA A 147 -36.46 -24.02 47.25
N LEU A 148 -36.77 -25.31 47.17
CA LEU A 148 -36.16 -26.23 46.20
C LEU A 148 -36.71 -26.02 44.79
N GLY A 149 -37.96 -25.58 44.63
CA GLY A 149 -38.60 -25.31 43.34
C GLY A 149 -38.08 -24.04 42.64
N THR A 150 -37.51 -23.10 43.39
CA THR A 150 -36.63 -22.06 42.84
C THR A 150 -35.25 -22.64 42.55
N LEU A 151 -35.16 -23.65 41.67
CA LEU A 151 -33.89 -24.04 41.08
C LEU A 151 -33.42 -22.88 40.20
N GLN A 152 -32.50 -22.10 40.76
CA GLN A 152 -31.78 -21.08 40.04
C GLN A 152 -30.87 -21.76 39.01
N GLU A 153 -31.41 -22.09 37.86
CA GLU A 153 -30.63 -22.67 36.76
C GLU A 153 -29.79 -21.55 36.15
N VAL A 154 -28.50 -21.57 36.49
CA VAL A 154 -27.51 -20.62 35.98
C VAL A 154 -27.10 -21.08 34.59
N LEU A 155 -27.79 -20.59 33.56
CA LEU A 155 -27.39 -20.78 32.17
C LEU A 155 -26.25 -19.80 31.85
N THR A 156 -25.04 -20.35 31.73
CA THR A 156 -23.87 -19.63 31.23
C THR A 156 -23.87 -19.64 29.71
N PHE A 157 -24.00 -18.47 29.08
CA PHE A 157 -23.82 -18.31 27.64
C PHE A 157 -22.41 -17.80 27.37
N GLU A 158 -21.69 -18.47 26.46
CA GLU A 158 -20.42 -17.98 25.92
C GLU A 158 -20.71 -16.99 24.79
N GLU A 159 -20.43 -15.70 25.00
CA GLU A 159 -20.49 -14.69 23.95
C GLU A 159 -19.07 -14.25 23.59
N THR A 160 -18.69 -14.41 22.32
CA THR A 160 -17.42 -13.91 21.79
C THR A 160 -17.56 -12.42 21.45
N VAL A 161 -16.86 -11.57 22.20
CA VAL A 161 -16.89 -10.11 21.98
C VAL A 161 -15.55 -9.62 21.43
N PRO A 162 -15.54 -8.69 20.46
CA PRO A 162 -14.31 -8.06 20.00
C PRO A 162 -13.76 -7.13 21.08
N VAL A 163 -12.49 -7.31 21.44
CA VAL A 163 -11.75 -6.52 22.41
C VAL A 163 -10.58 -5.83 21.70
N SER A 164 -10.29 -4.60 22.10
CA SER A 164 -9.12 -3.86 21.62
C SER A 164 -7.83 -4.57 22.02
N GLY A 165 -7.10 -5.07 21.03
CA GLY A 165 -5.77 -5.66 21.21
C GLY A 165 -4.69 -4.86 20.48
N SER A 166 -3.44 -5.13 20.85
CA SER A 166 -2.26 -4.63 20.15
C SER A 166 -1.33 -5.78 19.81
N ALA A 167 -0.79 -5.78 18.60
CA ALA A 167 0.29 -6.68 18.21
C ALA A 167 1.62 -5.91 18.16
N ASN A 168 2.71 -6.59 18.56
CA ASN A 168 4.05 -6.04 18.40
C ASN A 168 4.42 -6.04 16.91
N GLY A 169 4.90 -4.91 16.40
CA GLY A 169 5.18 -4.71 15.00
C GLY A 169 4.97 -3.26 14.58
N ILE A 170 5.70 -2.82 13.56
CA ILE A 170 5.59 -1.45 13.05
C ILE A 170 4.23 -1.28 12.37
N ASN A 171 3.41 -0.33 12.81
CA ASN A 171 2.23 0.11 12.07
C ASN A 171 2.67 0.99 10.90
N ALA A 172 3.21 0.36 9.87
CA ALA A 172 3.72 1.05 8.70
C ALA A 172 2.62 1.80 7.95
N LEU A 173 1.40 1.25 7.88
CA LEU A 173 0.26 1.89 7.21
C LEU A 173 -0.04 3.27 7.81
N GLY A 174 -0.13 3.37 9.13
CA GLY A 174 -0.35 4.65 9.82
C GLY A 174 0.78 5.65 9.60
N LEU A 175 2.04 5.18 9.60
CA LEU A 175 3.22 6.01 9.34
C LEU A 175 3.22 6.55 7.91
N VAL A 176 2.82 5.75 6.91
CA VAL A 176 2.69 6.20 5.52
C VAL A 176 1.61 7.27 5.42
N VAL A 177 0.39 6.99 5.90
CA VAL A 177 -0.74 7.94 5.81
C VAL A 177 -0.37 9.28 6.44
N PHE A 178 0.24 9.25 7.62
CA PHE A 178 0.75 10.44 8.28
C PHE A 178 1.82 11.15 7.44
N SER A 179 2.85 10.43 6.97
CA SER A 179 3.98 11.02 6.24
C SER A 179 3.55 11.66 4.93
N VAL A 180 2.58 11.06 4.23
CA VAL A 180 1.99 11.61 3.01
C VAL A 180 1.24 12.91 3.31
N ALA A 181 0.34 12.90 4.30
CA ALA A 181 -0.41 14.09 4.69
C ALA A 181 0.52 15.21 5.19
N PHE A 182 1.52 14.87 5.99
CA PHE A 182 2.49 15.81 6.53
C PHE A 182 3.39 16.41 5.45
N GLY A 183 3.87 15.60 4.50
CA GLY A 183 4.64 16.07 3.36
C GLY A 183 3.85 17.03 2.47
N LEU A 184 2.57 16.73 2.18
CA LEU A 184 1.68 17.65 1.46
C LEU A 184 1.50 18.98 2.19
N VAL A 185 1.29 18.96 3.52
CA VAL A 185 1.16 20.17 4.33
C VAL A 185 2.46 21.00 4.32
N ILE A 186 3.63 20.36 4.48
CA ILE A 186 4.94 21.04 4.42
C ILE A 186 5.14 21.71 3.05
N GLY A 187 4.80 21.01 1.96
CA GLY A 187 4.85 21.58 0.61
C GLY A 187 4.02 22.86 0.49
N GLY A 188 2.79 22.85 1.02
CA GLY A 188 1.90 24.01 1.01
C GLY A 188 2.34 25.20 1.86
N MET A 189 3.22 24.99 2.85
CA MET A 189 3.69 26.03 3.79
C MET A 189 4.75 26.99 3.20
N LYS A 190 5.13 26.85 1.93
CA LYS A 190 6.08 27.73 1.22
C LYS A 190 7.38 27.94 2.02
N HIS A 191 7.73 29.19 2.31
CA HIS A 191 8.98 29.55 3.00
C HIS A 191 9.09 28.97 4.42
N LYS A 192 7.96 28.80 5.13
CA LYS A 192 7.99 28.19 6.49
C LYS A 192 8.25 26.68 6.43
N GLY A 193 7.80 26.02 5.37
CA GLY A 193 7.99 24.58 5.17
C GLY A 193 9.40 24.19 4.70
N ARG A 194 10.15 25.13 4.11
CA ARG A 194 11.48 24.86 3.52
C ARG A 194 12.45 24.23 4.52
N VAL A 195 12.53 24.74 5.76
CA VAL A 195 13.45 24.21 6.78
C VAL A 195 13.15 22.74 7.10
N LEU A 196 11.87 22.37 7.24
CA LEU A 196 11.47 20.99 7.48
C LEU A 196 11.74 20.11 6.27
N ARG A 197 11.43 20.60 5.06
CA ARG A 197 11.72 19.87 3.81
C ARG A 197 13.22 19.56 3.70
N ASP A 198 14.08 20.55 3.89
CA ASP A 198 15.53 20.40 3.78
C ASP A 198 16.09 19.45 4.85
N PHE A 199 15.50 19.45 6.05
CA PHE A 199 15.81 18.48 7.10
C PHE A 199 15.49 17.04 6.67
N PHE A 200 14.27 16.78 6.17
CA PHE A 200 13.87 15.44 5.75
C PHE A 200 14.65 14.96 4.51
N ASP A 201 15.00 15.87 3.60
CA ASP A 201 15.82 15.57 2.43
C ASP A 201 17.25 15.16 2.85
N SER A 202 17.86 15.93 3.77
CA SER A 202 19.18 15.61 4.34
C SER A 202 19.17 14.29 5.11
N LEU A 203 18.10 14.02 5.86
CA LEU A 203 17.91 12.77 6.58
C LEU A 203 17.78 11.58 5.62
N ASN A 204 16.98 11.73 4.57
CA ASN A 204 16.79 10.72 3.53
C ASN A 204 18.12 10.36 2.86
N GLU A 205 18.89 11.36 2.43
CA GLU A 205 20.23 11.17 1.84
C GLU A 205 21.20 10.46 2.80
N ALA A 206 21.20 10.84 4.08
CA ALA A 206 22.03 10.18 5.09
C ALA A 206 21.66 8.69 5.27
N ILE A 207 20.36 8.37 5.32
CA ILE A 207 19.86 6.98 5.42
C ILE A 207 20.26 6.20 4.18
N MET A 208 20.14 6.79 2.99
CA MET A 208 20.54 6.14 1.73
C MET A 208 22.02 5.74 1.70
N ARG A 209 22.90 6.54 2.30
CA ARG A 209 24.31 6.16 2.48
C ARG A 209 24.48 4.97 3.42
N LEU A 210 23.70 4.89 4.50
CA LEU A 210 23.69 3.72 5.38
C LEU A 210 23.19 2.47 4.65
N VAL A 211 22.15 2.59 3.80
CA VAL A 211 21.68 1.48 2.96
C VAL A 211 22.80 0.98 2.05
N GLY A 212 23.59 1.87 1.44
CA GLY A 212 24.75 1.49 0.62
C GLY A 212 25.78 0.63 1.36
N ILE A 213 26.06 0.94 2.62
CA ILE A 213 26.96 0.12 3.47
C ILE A 213 26.36 -1.27 3.70
N ILE A 214 25.05 -1.35 3.96
CA ILE A 214 24.37 -2.63 4.18
C ILE A 214 24.33 -3.47 2.90
N ILE A 215 24.14 -2.85 1.73
CA ILE A 215 24.19 -3.55 0.44
C ILE A 215 25.57 -4.18 0.22
N TRP A 216 26.65 -3.52 0.63
CA TRP A 216 28.00 -4.11 0.59
C TRP A 216 28.15 -5.34 1.50
N TYR A 217 27.47 -5.35 2.64
CA TYR A 217 27.41 -6.50 3.54
C TYR A 217 26.43 -7.60 3.08
N ALA A 218 25.45 -7.25 2.24
CA ALA A 218 24.37 -8.13 1.83
C ALA A 218 24.85 -9.46 1.20
N PRO A 219 25.88 -9.53 0.34
CA PRO A 219 26.35 -10.80 -0.22
C PRO A 219 26.69 -11.86 0.84
N VAL A 220 27.33 -11.45 1.94
CA VAL A 220 27.66 -12.35 3.05
C VAL A 220 26.40 -12.79 3.79
N GLY A 221 25.51 -11.84 4.11
CA GLY A 221 24.25 -12.16 4.78
C GLY A 221 23.34 -13.08 3.95
N ILE A 222 23.23 -12.82 2.65
CA ILE A 222 22.43 -13.59 1.70
C ILE A 222 22.99 -15.02 1.57
N LEU A 223 24.32 -15.19 1.50
CA LEU A 223 24.95 -16.51 1.47
C LEU A 223 24.50 -17.38 2.65
N PHE A 224 24.57 -16.86 3.87
CA PHE A 224 24.16 -17.59 5.07
C PHE A 224 22.65 -17.77 5.18
N LEU A 225 21.85 -16.80 4.73
CA LEU A 225 20.38 -16.93 4.73
C LEU A 225 19.91 -18.00 3.74
N ILE A 226 20.49 -18.05 2.53
CA ILE A 226 20.21 -19.09 1.54
C ILE A 226 20.68 -20.43 2.06
N ALA A 227 21.92 -20.53 2.58
CA ALA A 227 22.43 -21.78 3.14
C ALA A 227 21.58 -22.29 4.31
N GLY A 228 21.16 -21.40 5.23
CA GLY A 228 20.29 -21.74 6.35
C GLY A 228 18.91 -22.23 5.89
N LYS A 229 18.31 -21.57 4.88
CA LYS A 229 17.04 -22.03 4.33
C LYS A 229 17.15 -23.36 3.61
N ILE A 230 18.21 -23.56 2.83
CA ILE A 230 18.51 -24.85 2.20
C ILE A 230 18.60 -25.97 3.26
N LEU A 231 19.19 -25.70 4.43
CA LEU A 231 19.26 -26.69 5.52
C LEU A 231 17.92 -26.94 6.20
N GLU A 232 17.01 -25.96 6.24
CA GLU A 232 15.65 -26.13 6.77
C GLU A 232 14.71 -26.87 5.79
N MET A 233 15.10 -27.00 4.52
CA MET A 233 14.26 -27.56 3.48
C MET A 233 14.49 -29.06 3.29
N GLU A 234 13.44 -29.85 3.56
CA GLU A 234 13.48 -31.31 3.37
C GLU A 234 13.38 -31.72 1.88
N ASP A 235 12.83 -30.88 0.99
CA ASP A 235 12.61 -31.21 -0.42
C ASP A 235 12.97 -30.06 -1.40
N MET A 236 14.20 -30.12 -1.93
CA MET A 236 14.77 -29.09 -2.82
C MET A 236 14.05 -28.96 -4.18
N ALA A 237 13.48 -30.06 -4.67
CA ALA A 237 12.83 -30.08 -5.98
C ALA A 237 11.51 -29.31 -5.95
N VAL A 238 10.76 -29.47 -4.85
CA VAL A 238 9.48 -28.82 -4.62
C VAL A 238 9.62 -27.30 -4.49
N LEU A 239 10.49 -26.84 -3.60
CA LEU A 239 10.65 -25.39 -3.40
C LEU A 239 11.27 -24.74 -4.64
N GLY A 240 12.22 -25.41 -5.31
CA GLY A 240 12.75 -24.94 -6.58
C GLY A 240 11.66 -24.76 -7.63
N GLY A 241 10.70 -25.69 -7.71
CA GLY A 241 9.53 -25.60 -8.58
C GLY A 241 8.61 -24.43 -8.24
N GLN A 242 8.25 -24.26 -6.97
CA GLN A 242 7.43 -23.14 -6.50
C GLN A 242 8.11 -21.79 -6.76
N LEU A 243 9.40 -21.68 -6.49
CA LEU A 243 10.18 -20.47 -6.71
C LEU A 243 10.34 -20.15 -8.21
N GLY A 244 10.45 -21.19 -9.05
CA GLY A 244 10.43 -21.07 -10.51
C GLY A 244 9.09 -20.53 -11.03
N MET A 245 7.97 -21.09 -10.54
CA MET A 245 6.63 -20.62 -10.88
C MET A 245 6.38 -19.19 -10.40
N TYR A 246 6.85 -18.85 -9.19
CA TYR A 246 6.84 -17.49 -8.68
C TYR A 246 7.60 -16.53 -9.61
N THR A 247 8.83 -16.89 -9.97
CA THR A 247 9.68 -16.08 -10.86
C THR A 247 9.01 -15.85 -12.20
N LEU A 248 8.42 -16.90 -12.80
CA LEU A 248 7.67 -16.80 -14.05
C LEU A 248 6.44 -15.88 -13.91
N THR A 249 5.69 -16.00 -12.82
CA THR A 249 4.51 -15.17 -12.54
C THR A 249 4.89 -13.69 -12.46
N VAL A 250 5.98 -13.35 -11.76
CA VAL A 250 6.49 -11.96 -11.67
C VAL A 250 6.89 -11.45 -13.04
N ILE A 251 7.66 -12.23 -13.81
CA ILE A 251 8.09 -11.87 -15.15
C ILE A 251 6.89 -11.56 -16.05
N VAL A 252 5.91 -12.47 -16.10
CA VAL A 252 4.70 -12.29 -16.91
C VAL A 252 3.92 -11.06 -16.46
N GLY A 253 3.76 -10.84 -15.16
CA GLY A 253 3.10 -9.65 -14.62
C GLY A 253 3.79 -8.35 -15.03
N LEU A 254 5.13 -8.28 -14.90
CA LEU A 254 5.92 -7.12 -15.30
C LEU A 254 5.83 -6.87 -16.81
N PHE A 255 5.94 -7.91 -17.64
CA PHE A 255 5.81 -7.76 -19.10
C PHE A 255 4.39 -7.36 -19.52
N LEU A 256 3.34 -7.87 -18.86
CA LEU A 256 1.97 -7.47 -19.12
C LEU A 256 1.76 -5.99 -18.77
N HIS A 257 2.30 -5.54 -17.65
CA HIS A 257 2.21 -4.14 -17.25
C HIS A 257 3.04 -3.22 -18.18
N ALA A 258 4.31 -3.55 -18.39
CA ALA A 258 5.27 -2.77 -19.18
C ALA A 258 4.96 -2.74 -20.68
N GLY A 259 4.57 -3.87 -21.27
CA GLY A 259 4.33 -4.02 -22.70
C GLY A 259 2.85 -3.93 -23.10
N GLY A 260 1.92 -4.09 -22.16
CA GLY A 260 0.48 -4.04 -22.40
C GLY A 260 -0.17 -2.79 -21.84
N VAL A 261 -0.14 -2.63 -20.51
CA VAL A 261 -0.91 -1.58 -19.81
C VAL A 261 -0.33 -0.19 -20.00
N LEU A 262 0.96 0.03 -19.73
CA LEU A 262 1.56 1.36 -19.91
C LEU A 262 1.47 1.86 -21.37
N PRO A 263 1.73 1.03 -22.39
CA PRO A 263 1.54 1.42 -23.79
C PRO A 263 0.07 1.70 -24.14
N LEU A 264 -0.86 0.94 -23.57
CA LEU A 264 -2.30 1.19 -23.74
C LEU A 264 -2.70 2.54 -23.14
N ILE A 265 -2.24 2.87 -21.93
CA ILE A 265 -2.51 4.17 -21.30
C ILE A 265 -1.93 5.30 -22.16
N TYR A 266 -0.70 5.14 -22.66
CA TYR A 266 -0.10 6.11 -23.58
C TYR A 266 -0.94 6.31 -24.84
N PHE A 267 -1.37 5.23 -25.49
CA PHE A 267 -2.19 5.28 -26.70
C PHE A 267 -3.55 5.92 -26.46
N LEU A 268 -4.22 5.59 -25.35
CA LEU A 268 -5.53 6.13 -25.02
C LEU A 268 -5.51 7.63 -24.74
N ILE A 269 -4.43 8.15 -24.14
CA ILE A 269 -4.34 9.58 -23.80
C ILE A 269 -3.74 10.40 -24.93
N THR A 270 -2.65 9.94 -25.53
CA THR A 270 -1.91 10.72 -26.55
C THR A 270 -2.41 10.46 -27.98
N HIS A 271 -3.20 9.40 -28.19
CA HIS A 271 -3.63 8.91 -29.51
C HIS A 271 -2.45 8.66 -30.48
N ARG A 272 -1.25 8.39 -29.95
CA ARG A 272 -0.04 8.07 -30.73
C ARG A 272 0.40 6.64 -30.46
N ASN A 273 1.10 6.06 -31.44
CA ASN A 273 1.65 4.71 -31.30
C ASN A 273 2.76 4.70 -30.23
N PRO A 274 2.65 3.88 -29.16
CA PRO A 274 3.64 3.81 -28.08
C PRO A 274 4.93 3.07 -28.47
N PHE A 275 4.91 2.13 -29.40
CA PHE A 275 6.08 1.29 -29.67
C PHE A 275 7.30 2.05 -30.25
N PRO A 276 7.13 3.04 -31.15
CA PRO A 276 8.23 3.92 -31.55
C PRO A 276 8.82 4.72 -30.38
N PHE A 277 7.97 5.16 -29.44
CA PHE A 277 8.41 5.86 -28.23
C PHE A 277 9.28 4.95 -27.35
N ILE A 278 8.83 3.71 -27.11
CA ILE A 278 9.58 2.70 -26.36
C ILE A 278 10.91 2.38 -27.07
N GLY A 279 10.91 2.31 -28.41
CA GLY A 279 12.12 2.14 -29.21
C GLY A 279 13.16 3.24 -28.99
N GLY A 280 12.72 4.50 -28.86
CA GLY A 280 13.60 5.63 -28.52
C GLY A 280 14.17 5.57 -27.10
N MET A 281 13.49 4.89 -26.18
CA MET A 281 13.93 4.69 -24.79
C MET A 281 14.84 3.47 -24.59
N LEU A 282 15.06 2.65 -25.61
CA LEU A 282 15.73 1.35 -25.48
C LEU A 282 17.11 1.44 -24.80
N GLN A 283 17.89 2.48 -25.08
CA GLN A 283 19.19 2.70 -24.44
C GLN A 283 19.09 2.87 -22.91
N ALA A 284 18.11 3.65 -22.44
CA ALA A 284 17.88 3.83 -21.01
C ALA A 284 17.36 2.54 -20.36
N LEU A 285 16.46 1.81 -21.03
CA LEU A 285 15.90 0.55 -20.53
C LEU A 285 16.97 -0.54 -20.37
N ILE A 286 17.85 -0.71 -21.36
CA ILE A 286 18.98 -1.64 -21.28
C ILE A 286 19.93 -1.23 -20.15
N THR A 287 20.21 0.07 -20.00
CA THR A 287 21.04 0.55 -18.89
C THR A 287 20.37 0.23 -17.56
N ALA A 288 19.06 0.44 -17.43
CA ALA A 288 18.30 0.21 -16.19
C ALA A 288 18.29 -1.27 -15.81
N MET A 289 18.19 -2.16 -16.79
CA MET A 289 18.36 -3.60 -16.58
C MET A 289 19.79 -3.96 -16.14
N GLY A 290 20.80 -3.28 -16.66
CA GLY A 290 22.20 -3.49 -16.29
C GLY A 290 22.52 -3.02 -14.86
N THR A 291 22.10 -1.80 -14.51
CA THR A 291 22.40 -1.16 -13.22
C THR A 291 21.46 -1.58 -12.09
N SER A 292 20.23 -2.01 -12.40
CA SER A 292 19.15 -2.27 -11.43
C SER A 292 18.83 -1.05 -10.55
N SER A 293 19.03 0.17 -11.07
CA SER A 293 18.75 1.42 -10.36
C SER A 293 18.14 2.48 -11.27
N SER A 294 16.89 2.87 -10.98
CA SER A 294 16.18 3.93 -11.70
C SER A 294 16.90 5.27 -11.55
N SER A 295 17.39 5.58 -10.35
CA SER A 295 18.12 6.82 -10.07
C SER A 295 19.47 6.88 -10.81
N ALA A 296 20.20 5.76 -10.91
CA ALA A 296 21.47 5.72 -11.65
C ALA A 296 21.27 5.90 -13.17
N THR A 297 20.11 5.51 -13.69
CA THR A 297 19.78 5.65 -15.12
C THR A 297 19.14 6.97 -15.51
N LEU A 298 18.84 7.82 -14.54
CA LEU A 298 18.15 9.08 -14.74
C LEU A 298 18.83 10.00 -15.78
N PRO A 299 20.17 10.17 -15.82
CA PRO A 299 20.83 11.02 -16.82
C PRO A 299 20.67 10.52 -18.26
N ILE A 300 20.66 9.21 -18.47
CA ILE A 300 20.46 8.62 -19.80
C ILE A 300 18.99 8.74 -20.22
N THR A 301 18.08 8.55 -19.26
CA THR A 301 16.64 8.74 -19.44
C THR A 301 16.32 10.16 -19.89
N PHE A 302 16.94 11.17 -19.25
CA PHE A 302 16.85 12.58 -19.67
C PHE A 302 17.26 12.76 -21.13
N ARG A 303 18.42 12.20 -21.51
CA ARG A 303 18.95 12.34 -22.88
C ARG A 303 18.02 11.70 -23.92
N CYS A 304 17.54 10.48 -23.66
CA CYS A 304 16.62 9.79 -24.57
C CYS A 304 15.30 10.56 -24.77
N LEU A 305 14.75 11.13 -23.69
CA LEU A 305 13.49 11.90 -23.77
C LEU A 305 13.68 13.27 -24.42
N GLU A 306 14.69 14.04 -24.01
CA GLU A 306 14.88 15.42 -24.48
C GLU A 306 15.49 15.47 -25.89
N GLU A 307 16.52 14.68 -26.17
CA GLU A 307 17.25 14.70 -27.45
C GLU A 307 16.69 13.69 -28.46
N GLY A 308 16.27 12.51 -28.00
CA GLY A 308 15.81 11.43 -28.87
C GLY A 308 14.33 11.52 -29.24
N LEU A 309 13.46 11.83 -28.28
CA LEU A 309 12.01 11.83 -28.43
C LEU A 309 11.39 13.24 -28.45
N GLY A 310 12.19 14.27 -28.12
CA GLY A 310 11.78 15.68 -28.20
C GLY A 310 10.80 16.12 -27.12
N VAL A 311 10.78 15.46 -25.96
CA VAL A 311 9.92 15.82 -24.83
C VAL A 311 10.42 17.12 -24.17
N ASP A 312 9.51 18.03 -23.83
CA ASP A 312 9.83 19.34 -23.26
C ASP A 312 10.63 19.22 -21.95
N ARG A 313 11.77 19.93 -21.90
CA ARG A 313 12.72 19.92 -20.78
C ARG A 313 12.11 20.37 -19.46
N ARG A 314 11.07 21.22 -19.49
CA ARG A 314 10.36 21.70 -18.30
C ARG A 314 9.58 20.56 -17.65
N ILE A 315 9.02 19.65 -18.46
CA ILE A 315 8.30 18.47 -17.98
C ILE A 315 9.27 17.40 -17.52
N THR A 316 10.26 17.03 -18.33
CA THR A 316 11.22 15.96 -17.98
C THR A 316 11.94 16.26 -16.66
N ARG A 317 12.39 17.50 -16.45
CA ARG A 317 13.13 17.93 -15.24
C ARG A 317 12.28 17.97 -13.99
N PHE A 318 10.96 17.97 -14.15
CA PHE A 318 10.03 17.89 -13.03
C PHE A 318 9.56 16.45 -12.79
N VAL A 319 9.12 15.77 -13.85
CA VAL A 319 8.46 14.45 -13.76
C VAL A 319 9.45 13.35 -13.42
N LEU A 320 10.60 13.27 -14.09
CA LEU A 320 11.50 12.11 -13.97
C LEU A 320 12.18 11.99 -12.60
N PRO A 321 12.71 13.07 -11.98
CA PRO A 321 13.32 12.95 -10.66
C PRO A 321 12.30 12.55 -9.58
N VAL A 322 11.06 13.03 -9.71
CA VAL A 322 9.96 12.65 -8.82
C VAL A 322 9.55 11.20 -9.08
N GLY A 323 9.39 10.80 -10.35
CA GLY A 323 9.03 9.45 -10.76
C GLY A 323 10.01 8.39 -10.26
N ALA A 324 11.32 8.65 -10.37
CA ALA A 324 12.36 7.72 -9.94
C ALA A 324 12.33 7.38 -8.43
N THR A 325 11.56 8.12 -7.64
CA THR A 325 11.33 7.86 -6.21
C THR A 325 9.89 7.46 -5.91
N VAL A 326 8.91 8.09 -6.56
CA VAL A 326 7.48 7.93 -6.24
C VAL A 326 6.82 6.83 -7.06
N ASN A 327 7.17 6.71 -8.35
CA ASN A 327 6.47 5.86 -9.29
C ASN A 327 7.24 4.56 -9.54
N MET A 328 6.98 3.57 -8.68
CA MET A 328 7.63 2.27 -8.77
C MET A 328 6.64 1.14 -9.06
N ASP A 329 6.02 1.20 -10.24
CA ASP A 329 5.00 0.25 -10.67
C ASP A 329 5.46 -1.22 -10.59
N GLY A 330 6.68 -1.51 -11.05
CA GLY A 330 7.26 -2.84 -11.01
C GLY A 330 7.56 -3.32 -9.59
N THR A 331 7.93 -2.41 -8.68
CA THR A 331 8.13 -2.71 -7.27
C THR A 331 6.80 -3.03 -6.58
N ALA A 332 5.77 -2.23 -6.83
CA ALA A 332 4.44 -2.43 -6.25
C ALA A 332 3.80 -3.76 -6.69
N LEU A 333 3.91 -4.07 -7.99
CA LEU A 333 3.44 -5.34 -8.55
C LEU A 333 4.14 -6.52 -7.87
N TYR A 334 5.47 -6.45 -7.78
CA TYR A 334 6.29 -7.48 -7.13
C TYR A 334 5.92 -7.65 -5.65
N GLU A 335 5.74 -6.56 -4.91
CA GLU A 335 5.40 -6.57 -3.49
C GLU A 335 4.08 -7.26 -3.21
N ALA A 336 3.04 -6.90 -3.95
CA ALA A 336 1.73 -7.52 -3.80
C ALA A 336 1.74 -9.01 -4.16
N LEU A 337 2.43 -9.36 -5.25
CA LEU A 337 2.56 -10.73 -5.73
C LEU A 337 3.34 -11.60 -4.73
N ALA A 338 4.48 -11.13 -4.25
CA ALA A 338 5.33 -11.83 -3.29
C ALA A 338 4.67 -12.03 -1.94
N ALA A 339 3.93 -11.03 -1.43
CA ALA A 339 3.20 -11.16 -0.17
C ALA A 339 2.16 -12.29 -0.24
N ILE A 340 1.41 -12.37 -1.34
CA ILE A 340 0.43 -13.45 -1.55
C ILE A 340 1.14 -14.78 -1.80
N PHE A 341 2.26 -14.80 -2.53
CA PHE A 341 3.05 -16.02 -2.70
C PHE A 341 3.55 -16.58 -1.35
N ILE A 342 4.09 -15.74 -0.46
CA ILE A 342 4.52 -16.15 0.89
C ILE A 342 3.33 -16.67 1.70
N ALA A 343 2.16 -16.03 1.57
CA ALA A 343 0.94 -16.54 2.19
C ALA A 343 0.57 -17.95 1.67
N GLN A 344 0.63 -18.16 0.36
CA GLN A 344 0.33 -19.44 -0.28
C GLN A 344 1.32 -20.55 0.15
N VAL A 345 2.62 -20.25 0.20
CA VAL A 345 3.66 -21.21 0.59
C VAL A 345 3.47 -21.67 2.04
N ASN A 346 3.05 -20.78 2.93
CA ASN A 346 2.79 -21.09 4.33
C ASN A 346 1.35 -21.56 4.61
N ASN A 347 0.54 -21.80 3.58
CA ASN A 347 -0.87 -22.19 3.71
C ASN A 347 -1.72 -21.20 4.53
N TYR A 348 -1.37 -19.91 4.50
CA TYR A 348 -2.21 -18.85 5.08
C TYR A 348 -3.38 -18.54 4.15
N GLU A 349 -4.60 -18.67 4.66
CA GLU A 349 -5.79 -18.19 3.98
C GLU A 349 -5.94 -16.68 4.17
N LEU A 350 -5.78 -15.93 3.07
CA LEU A 350 -5.93 -14.47 3.08
C LEU A 350 -7.42 -14.09 2.92
N ASN A 351 -7.94 -13.34 3.87
CA ASN A 351 -9.25 -12.70 3.77
C ASN A 351 -9.19 -11.49 2.80
N LEU A 352 -10.33 -11.11 2.23
CA LEU A 352 -10.47 -9.93 1.37
C LEU A 352 -9.95 -8.65 2.04
N GLY A 353 -10.12 -8.53 3.36
CA GLY A 353 -9.54 -7.42 4.14
C GLY A 353 -8.01 -7.39 4.05
N GLN A 354 -7.35 -8.55 4.21
CA GLN A 354 -5.89 -8.66 4.12
C GLN A 354 -5.38 -8.42 2.70
N ILE A 355 -6.08 -8.92 1.67
CA ILE A 355 -5.73 -8.63 0.27
C ILE A 355 -5.82 -7.13 -0.01
N THR A 356 -6.86 -6.47 0.51
CA THR A 356 -7.00 -5.01 0.42
C THR A 356 -5.86 -4.29 1.14
N THR A 357 -5.50 -4.74 2.34
CA THR A 357 -4.34 -4.21 3.09
C THR A 357 -3.04 -4.38 2.31
N ILE A 358 -2.78 -5.56 1.73
CA ILE A 358 -1.61 -5.80 0.86
C ILE A 358 -1.61 -4.83 -0.31
N SER A 359 -2.76 -4.62 -0.96
CA SER A 359 -2.86 -3.72 -2.10
C SER A 359 -2.49 -2.28 -1.73
N ILE A 360 -3.08 -1.74 -0.66
CA ILE A 360 -2.84 -0.36 -0.21
C ILE A 360 -1.40 -0.19 0.28
N THR A 361 -0.91 -1.16 1.05
CA THR A 361 0.43 -1.10 1.63
C THR A 361 1.51 -1.28 0.58
N ALA A 362 1.33 -2.12 -0.44
CA ALA A 362 2.25 -2.24 -1.57
C ALA A 362 2.33 -0.95 -2.40
N THR A 363 1.19 -0.32 -2.71
CA THR A 363 1.17 0.99 -3.39
C THR A 363 1.87 2.07 -2.55
N ALA A 364 1.65 2.07 -1.23
CA ALA A 364 2.28 3.02 -0.33
C ALA A 364 3.80 2.78 -0.17
N ALA A 365 4.19 1.50 -0.04
CA ALA A 365 5.57 1.09 0.16
C ALA A 365 6.41 1.31 -1.11
N SER A 366 5.82 1.14 -2.30
CA SER A 366 6.50 1.43 -3.55
C SER A 366 6.84 2.91 -3.73
N VAL A 367 6.04 3.84 -3.18
CA VAL A 367 6.36 5.29 -3.17
C VAL A 367 7.51 5.61 -2.20
N GLY A 368 7.66 4.80 -1.14
CA GLY A 368 8.74 4.91 -0.16
C GLY A 368 10.01 4.14 -0.54
N ALA A 369 9.96 3.31 -1.58
CA ALA A 369 11.12 2.61 -2.08
C ALA A 369 12.04 3.60 -2.80
N ALA A 370 13.33 3.60 -2.46
CA ALA A 370 14.30 4.43 -3.16
C ALA A 370 14.74 3.76 -4.47
N GLY A 371 15.09 4.57 -5.48
CA GLY A 371 15.45 4.10 -6.84
C GLY A 371 16.83 3.40 -6.93
N ILE A 372 17.17 2.61 -5.92
CA ILE A 372 18.42 1.89 -5.75
C ILE A 372 18.19 0.37 -5.82
N PRO A 373 19.23 -0.42 -6.10
CA PRO A 373 19.09 -1.87 -6.19
C PRO A 373 18.58 -2.46 -4.88
N GLN A 374 17.75 -3.49 -4.99
CA GLN A 374 17.21 -4.26 -3.85
C GLN A 374 16.33 -3.46 -2.86
N ALA A 375 15.96 -2.21 -3.16
CA ALA A 375 15.06 -1.41 -2.30
C ALA A 375 13.73 -2.14 -2.02
N GLY A 376 13.19 -2.83 -3.02
CA GLY A 376 11.95 -3.60 -2.94
C GLY A 376 11.94 -4.69 -1.87
N LEU A 377 13.10 -5.25 -1.51
CA LEU A 377 13.19 -6.26 -0.44
C LEU A 377 13.04 -5.64 0.96
N VAL A 378 13.48 -4.38 1.12
CA VAL A 378 13.35 -3.66 2.39
C VAL A 378 11.90 -3.25 2.60
N THR A 379 11.25 -2.76 1.55
CA THR A 379 9.85 -2.37 1.57
C THR A 379 8.90 -3.57 1.61
N MET A 380 9.31 -4.76 1.14
CA MET A 380 8.55 -6.00 1.35
C MET A 380 8.25 -6.29 2.83
N VAL A 381 9.19 -5.98 3.73
CA VAL A 381 9.00 -6.17 5.17
C VAL A 381 7.76 -5.43 5.64
N ILE A 382 7.52 -4.23 5.11
CA ILE A 382 6.37 -3.37 5.44
C ILE A 382 5.07 -4.09 5.07
N VAL A 383 5.01 -4.59 3.84
CA VAL A 383 3.81 -5.25 3.30
C VAL A 383 3.50 -6.50 4.11
N LEU A 384 4.50 -7.34 4.40
CA LEU A 384 4.31 -8.55 5.21
C LEU A 384 3.90 -8.26 6.65
N THR A 385 4.53 -7.30 7.33
CA THR A 385 4.18 -6.98 8.72
C THR A 385 2.79 -6.38 8.85
N SER A 386 2.31 -5.67 7.82
CA SER A 386 0.97 -5.05 7.80
C SER A 386 -0.17 -6.07 7.83
N VAL A 387 0.06 -7.27 7.31
CA VAL A 387 -0.91 -8.39 7.33
C VAL A 387 -0.55 -9.48 8.33
N GLY A 388 0.55 -9.31 9.06
CA GLY A 388 1.02 -10.25 10.08
C GLY A 388 1.67 -11.51 9.50
N LEU A 389 2.19 -11.45 8.27
CA LEU A 389 2.92 -12.56 7.66
C LEU A 389 4.37 -12.62 8.16
N PRO A 390 4.96 -13.82 8.27
CA PRO A 390 6.34 -14.01 8.72
C PRO A 390 7.34 -13.39 7.73
N THR A 391 8.17 -12.46 8.21
CA THR A 391 9.19 -11.78 7.38
C THR A 391 10.43 -12.64 7.10
N GLU A 392 10.56 -13.78 7.80
CA GLU A 392 11.66 -14.72 7.62
C GLU A 392 11.62 -15.41 6.26
N ASP A 393 10.46 -15.50 5.62
CA ASP A 393 10.30 -16.16 4.31
C ASP A 393 10.70 -15.27 3.13
N ILE A 394 11.03 -13.99 3.37
CA ILE A 394 11.66 -13.13 2.35
C ILE A 394 12.94 -13.79 1.82
N THR A 395 13.65 -14.56 2.65
CA THR A 395 14.88 -15.25 2.26
C THR A 395 14.71 -16.21 1.08
N LEU A 396 13.51 -16.78 0.90
CA LEU A 396 13.19 -17.64 -0.24
C LEU A 396 13.25 -16.85 -1.56
N ILE A 397 12.79 -15.60 -1.51
CA ILE A 397 12.68 -14.72 -2.67
C ILE A 397 14.02 -14.04 -2.99
N ILE A 398 14.84 -13.75 -1.97
CA ILE A 398 16.16 -13.13 -2.13
C ILE A 398 17.03 -13.86 -3.16
N ALA A 399 16.94 -15.19 -3.23
CA ALA A 399 17.72 -16.01 -4.16
C ALA A 399 17.45 -15.69 -5.65
N VAL A 400 16.24 -15.26 -5.99
CA VAL A 400 15.84 -14.91 -7.37
C VAL A 400 15.70 -13.40 -7.59
N ASP A 401 15.70 -12.61 -6.52
CA ASP A 401 15.47 -11.16 -6.57
C ASP A 401 16.53 -10.43 -7.40
N TRP A 402 17.79 -10.89 -7.40
CA TRP A 402 18.87 -10.25 -8.18
C TRP A 402 18.57 -10.15 -9.69
N PHE A 403 17.74 -11.06 -10.21
CA PHE A 403 17.30 -11.06 -11.60
C PHE A 403 16.00 -10.28 -11.77
N LEU A 404 15.03 -10.50 -10.88
CA LEU A 404 13.73 -9.82 -10.93
C LEU A 404 13.87 -8.30 -10.74
N ASP A 405 14.81 -7.86 -9.90
CA ASP A 405 15.10 -6.44 -9.64
C ASP A 405 15.45 -5.66 -10.92
N ARG A 406 16.14 -6.31 -11.86
CA ARG A 406 16.51 -5.73 -13.15
C ARG A 406 15.28 -5.43 -14.00
N LEU A 407 14.33 -6.35 -14.02
CA LEU A 407 13.07 -6.22 -14.76
C LEU A 407 12.13 -5.21 -14.09
N ARG A 408 12.10 -5.17 -12.75
CA ARG A 408 11.37 -4.14 -11.99
C ARG A 408 11.89 -2.76 -12.34
N THR A 409 13.21 -2.57 -12.27
CA THR A 409 13.87 -1.30 -12.57
C THR A 409 13.54 -0.83 -13.98
N MET A 410 13.63 -1.73 -14.97
CA MET A 410 13.27 -1.43 -16.36
C MET A 410 11.80 -0.97 -16.48
N THR A 411 10.89 -1.64 -15.78
CA THR A 411 9.46 -1.29 -15.77
C THR A 411 9.21 0.07 -15.15
N ASN A 412 9.88 0.38 -14.02
CA ASN A 412 9.77 1.67 -13.34
C ASN A 412 10.25 2.82 -14.26
N VAL A 413 11.44 2.68 -14.86
CA VAL A 413 11.98 3.69 -15.79
C VAL A 413 11.08 3.88 -17.01
N LEU A 414 10.48 2.80 -17.51
CA LEU A 414 9.51 2.89 -18.61
C LEU A 414 8.24 3.65 -18.20
N GLY A 415 7.69 3.36 -17.01
CA GLY A 415 6.53 4.03 -16.45
C GLY A 415 6.72 5.55 -16.31
N ASP A 416 7.89 5.96 -15.80
CA ASP A 416 8.26 7.38 -15.66
C ASP A 416 8.40 8.08 -17.02
N SER A 417 9.01 7.38 -17.98
CA SER A 417 9.24 7.92 -19.32
C SER A 417 7.94 8.12 -20.08
N ILE A 418 7.04 7.13 -20.03
CA ILE A 418 5.68 7.23 -20.59
C ILE A 418 4.89 8.33 -19.84
N GLY A 419 5.02 8.40 -18.51
CA GLY A 419 4.39 9.44 -17.70
C GLY A 419 4.79 10.84 -18.15
N ALA A 420 6.08 11.09 -18.38
CA ALA A 420 6.57 12.38 -18.87
C ALA A 420 5.90 12.79 -20.19
N ALA A 421 5.78 11.86 -21.15
CA ALA A 421 5.15 12.14 -22.43
C ALA A 421 3.62 12.32 -22.34
N VAL A 422 2.95 11.56 -21.47
CA VAL A 422 1.52 11.71 -21.19
C VAL A 422 1.24 13.09 -20.56
N ILE A 423 2.04 13.48 -19.57
CA ILE A 423 1.89 14.76 -18.87
C ILE A 423 2.19 15.94 -19.80
N GLU A 424 3.19 15.80 -20.66
CA GLU A 424 3.49 16.78 -21.71
C GLU A 424 2.28 16.99 -22.61
N HIS A 425 1.69 15.91 -23.14
CA HIS A 425 0.52 15.99 -24.01
C HIS A 425 -0.66 16.69 -23.32
N LEU A 426 -0.92 16.36 -22.05
CA LEU A 426 -1.98 17.00 -21.27
C LEU A 426 -1.68 18.48 -20.97
N SER A 427 -0.41 18.88 -20.93
CA SER A 427 0.05 20.20 -20.46
C SER A 427 0.48 21.15 -21.57
N GLN A 428 0.22 20.83 -22.83
CA GLN A 428 0.54 21.66 -24.00
C GLN A 428 0.11 23.13 -23.84
N ARG A 429 -1.15 23.37 -23.45
CA ARG A 429 -1.68 24.73 -23.25
C ARG A 429 -0.90 25.53 -22.18
N GLU A 430 -0.37 24.86 -21.16
CA GLU A 430 0.39 25.51 -20.08
C GLU A 430 1.83 25.81 -20.52
N LEU A 431 2.41 24.92 -21.33
CA LEU A 431 3.72 25.10 -21.94
C LEU A 431 3.74 26.28 -22.92
N GLU A 432 2.69 26.42 -23.74
CA GLU A 432 2.48 27.55 -24.67
C GLU A 432 2.34 28.88 -23.92
N LEU A 433 1.58 28.90 -22.82
CA LEU A 433 1.41 30.12 -22.00
C LEU A 433 2.72 30.57 -21.34
N GLN A 434 3.52 29.63 -20.85
CA GLN A 434 4.85 29.94 -20.29
C GLN A 434 5.82 30.45 -21.36
N GLU A 435 5.74 29.91 -22.58
CA GLU A 435 6.57 30.36 -23.70
C GLU A 435 6.18 31.77 -24.17
N ALA A 436 4.87 32.07 -24.21
CA ALA A 436 4.35 33.41 -24.47
C ALA A 436 4.79 34.43 -23.40
N GLU A 437 4.84 34.05 -22.13
CA GLU A 437 5.34 34.92 -21.04
C GLU A 437 6.85 35.21 -21.16
N LEU A 438 7.63 34.21 -21.59
CA LEU A 438 9.08 34.34 -21.82
C LEU A 438 9.43 35.19 -23.05
N THR A 439 8.59 35.19 -24.08
CA THR A 439 8.79 35.96 -25.33
C THR A 439 8.26 37.40 -25.25
N LEU A 440 7.52 37.78 -24.21
CA LEU A 440 6.98 39.12 -23.99
C LEU A 440 7.66 39.93 -22.85
N PRO A 441 9.00 40.12 -22.82
CA PRO A 441 9.62 40.97 -21.81
C PRO A 441 9.42 42.49 -22.05
N SER A 442 8.69 42.93 -23.09
CA SER A 442 8.67 44.34 -23.53
C SER A 442 7.38 45.15 -23.33
N LEU A 443 6.27 44.57 -22.83
CA LEU A 443 5.10 45.39 -22.48
C LEU A 443 4.79 45.28 -20.99
N GLY A 444 5.38 46.19 -20.23
CA GLY A 444 5.02 46.43 -18.84
C GLY A 444 3.53 46.75 -18.71
N LYS A 445 2.74 45.76 -18.31
CA LYS A 445 1.53 45.89 -17.50
C LYS A 445 1.11 44.48 -17.03
N PRO A 446 0.83 44.25 -15.74
CA PRO A 446 0.35 42.96 -15.28
C PRO A 446 -1.03 42.64 -15.89
N TYR A 447 -1.11 41.48 -16.55
CA TYR A 447 -2.26 40.93 -17.28
C TYR A 447 -3.55 40.80 -16.44
N LYS A 448 -3.46 40.90 -15.09
CA LYS A 448 -4.65 41.04 -14.22
C LYS A 448 -5.57 42.20 -14.61
N SER A 449 -5.04 43.22 -15.30
CA SER A 449 -5.82 44.35 -15.83
C SER A 449 -6.61 44.03 -17.11
N LEU A 450 -6.12 43.13 -17.96
CA LEU A 450 -6.76 42.79 -19.24
C LEU A 450 -7.92 41.79 -19.04
N VAL A 451 -7.76 40.81 -18.15
CA VAL A 451 -8.86 39.88 -17.77
C VAL A 451 -9.97 40.61 -17.00
N ALA A 452 -9.64 41.67 -16.26
CA ALA A 452 -10.64 42.53 -15.62
C ALA A 452 -11.42 43.38 -16.65
N GLN A 453 -10.77 43.79 -17.74
CA GLN A 453 -11.41 44.52 -18.85
C GLN A 453 -12.37 43.64 -19.66
N GLU A 454 -12.01 42.39 -19.96
CA GLU A 454 -12.93 41.45 -20.63
C GLU A 454 -14.15 41.11 -19.77
N LYS A 455 -13.96 40.89 -18.46
CA LYS A 455 -15.09 40.65 -17.54
C LYS A 455 -15.97 41.89 -17.35
N GLY A 456 -15.40 43.10 -17.42
CA GLY A 456 -16.15 44.37 -17.40
C GLY A 456 -16.95 44.62 -18.67
N ALA A 457 -16.40 44.28 -19.84
CA ALA A 457 -17.06 44.46 -21.14
C ALA A 457 -18.26 43.52 -21.34
N SER A 458 -18.23 42.30 -20.79
CA SER A 458 -19.37 41.38 -20.84
C SER A 458 -20.56 41.79 -19.95
N ARG A 459 -20.33 42.65 -18.95
CA ARG A 459 -21.38 43.15 -18.04
C ARG A 459 -22.08 44.43 -18.50
N GLY A 460 -21.61 45.07 -19.57
CA GLY A 460 -22.14 46.34 -20.07
C GLY A 460 -23.13 46.25 -21.25
N ARG A 461 -23.51 45.05 -21.69
CA ARG A 461 -24.30 44.84 -22.93
C ARG A 461 -25.72 44.29 -22.71
N GLY A 462 -26.28 44.46 -21.51
CA GLY A 462 -27.57 43.87 -21.11
C GLY A 462 -28.57 44.84 -20.48
N GLY A 463 -28.73 46.05 -21.01
CA GLY A 463 -29.78 46.95 -20.53
C GLY A 463 -29.88 48.27 -21.28
N ASN A 464 -30.62 48.28 -22.40
CA ASN A 464 -31.44 49.41 -22.84
C ASN A 464 -32.17 49.07 -24.14
N GLU A 465 -33.30 48.36 -24.04
CA GLU A 465 -34.35 48.39 -25.08
C GLU A 465 -35.72 48.25 -24.39
N SER A 466 -36.34 49.39 -24.05
CA SER A 466 -37.80 49.60 -23.94
C SER A 466 -38.12 51.00 -23.40
N ALA A 467 -38.15 52.00 -24.28
CA ALA A 467 -38.89 53.25 -24.11
C ALA A 467 -38.98 54.00 -25.45
N MET A 468 -39.91 53.60 -26.31
CA MET A 468 -40.70 54.48 -27.18
C MET A 468 -41.86 53.70 -27.81
#